data_AF-A0A1E9MGG1-F1
#
_entry.id   AF-A0A1E9MGG1-F1
#
_cell.length_a   1.000
_cell.length_b   1.000
_cell.length_c   1.000
_cell.angle_alpha   90.00
_cell.angle_beta   90.00
_cell.angle_gamma   90.00
#
_symmetry.space_group_name_H-M   'P 1'
#
loop_
_entity.id
_entity.type
_entity.pdbx_description
1 polymer ?
#
loop_
_entity_poly.entity_id
_entity_poly.type
_entity_poly.pdbx_seq_one_letter_code
_entity_poly.pdbx_strand_id
1 'polypeptide(L)'
;MTPQTSPSSGPAVSAASLAKIRALSASSDAVSGASSGGQGGKSISRLAVALIIGGVLLVLLCALSFTVGSRLFTLDRSIDGFLHPEANTIESKLIWAKRAPRTAAALLVGAALAVSGVLMQALSRNPLAEPGLLGVNSGAAASVVVGVGVFGVSSPFVQLWLALAGSGLAAALVFVMGLVDSKPNLDSTARLVLTGVAVNACLGTITGIITMFNSKAFDSHRFWVVGSLENRTFEQVLSALPFVALGLVLSFMLIGPLRALALGEDAAAGLGVPVTMVRGATIIAIMALCGAATAVAGPIGFVGLVVPHVVRLLVGSDIARVLPLSLVYGPVLVLASDILGRVLVMPSELEVGIVTAFIGAPVLMVLVLRLSTGARGAKKGRMGSKAQAHDESGPAHVSEHGPHRAQRPVARGSSGSTGVSGL
;
A
#
# COMPACT_ATOMS: atom_id res chain seq x y z
N MET A 1 39.84 67.30 9.98
CA MET A 1 39.73 65.97 9.33
C MET A 1 38.44 65.33 9.82
N THR A 2 37.40 65.39 9.01
CA THR A 2 36.09 64.75 9.22
C THR A 2 35.69 64.13 7.88
N PRO A 3 35.40 62.82 7.79
CA PRO A 3 35.05 62.20 6.52
C PRO A 3 33.56 62.39 6.22
N GLN A 4 33.24 62.86 5.01
CA GLN A 4 31.90 62.80 4.45
C GLN A 4 31.61 61.37 3.99
N THR A 5 30.48 60.81 4.42
CA THR A 5 29.94 59.56 3.91
C THR A 5 28.78 59.86 2.95
N SER A 6 28.95 59.56 1.67
CA SER A 6 27.87 59.51 0.68
C SER A 6 27.12 58.17 0.79
N PRO A 7 25.78 58.12 0.76
CA PRO A 7 25.05 56.87 0.75
C PRO A 7 25.11 56.21 -0.64
N SER A 8 25.38 54.91 -0.67
CA SER A 8 25.34 54.09 -1.88
C SER A 8 23.91 53.89 -2.36
N SER A 9 23.65 54.18 -3.63
CA SER A 9 22.40 53.90 -4.32
C SER A 9 22.30 52.41 -4.64
N GLY A 10 21.47 51.68 -3.88
CA GLY A 10 21.06 50.32 -4.25
C GLY A 10 20.19 50.32 -5.53
N PRO A 11 20.13 49.20 -6.28
CA PRO A 11 19.38 49.14 -7.53
C PRO A 11 17.88 49.40 -7.29
N ALA A 12 17.35 50.42 -7.95
CA ALA A 12 15.93 50.76 -7.92
C ALA A 12 15.11 49.65 -8.58
N VAL A 13 14.38 48.88 -7.76
CA VAL A 13 13.43 47.86 -8.24
C VAL A 13 12.32 48.58 -9.01
N SER A 14 12.23 48.33 -10.33
CA SER A 14 11.24 49.02 -11.16
C SER A 14 9.81 48.65 -10.74
N ALA A 15 8.88 49.61 -10.86
CA ALA A 15 7.47 49.42 -10.52
C ALA A 15 6.82 48.22 -11.25
N ALA A 16 7.32 47.88 -12.45
CA ALA A 16 6.89 46.71 -13.21
C ALA A 16 7.29 45.38 -12.56
N SER A 17 8.46 45.33 -11.90
CA SER A 17 8.91 44.14 -11.17
C SER A 17 8.08 43.90 -9.91
N LEU A 18 7.74 44.97 -9.19
CA LEU A 18 6.83 44.92 -8.03
C LEU A 18 5.40 44.52 -8.43
N ALA A 19 4.90 45.00 -9.57
CA ALA A 19 3.60 44.59 -10.10
C ALA A 19 3.57 43.10 -10.47
N LYS A 20 4.66 42.58 -11.06
CA LYS A 20 4.79 41.16 -11.42
C LYS A 20 4.88 40.25 -10.19
N ILE A 21 5.57 40.69 -9.14
CA ILE A 21 5.65 39.98 -7.85
C ILE A 21 4.27 39.93 -7.17
N ARG A 22 3.51 41.04 -7.17
CA ARG A 22 2.14 41.07 -6.63
C ARG A 22 1.15 40.23 -7.44
N ALA A 23 1.30 40.17 -8.76
CA ALA A 23 0.48 39.30 -9.61
C ALA A 23 0.78 37.81 -9.37
N LEU A 24 2.05 37.47 -9.09
CA LEU A 24 2.46 36.11 -8.74
C LEU A 24 2.03 35.71 -7.32
N SER A 25 2.01 36.64 -6.36
CA SER A 25 1.46 36.35 -5.02
C SER A 25 -0.06 36.19 -5.06
N ALA A 26 -0.77 37.02 -5.84
CA ALA A 26 -2.22 36.93 -5.99
C ALA A 26 -2.66 35.63 -6.69
N SER A 27 -1.88 35.09 -7.63
CA SER A 27 -2.17 33.79 -8.24
C SER A 27 -1.84 32.61 -7.31
N SER A 28 -0.81 32.74 -6.47
CA SER A 28 -0.49 31.78 -5.41
C SER A 28 -1.59 31.72 -4.34
N ASP A 29 -2.16 32.88 -3.99
CA ASP A 29 -3.27 32.97 -3.03
C ASP A 29 -4.59 32.47 -3.62
N ALA A 30 -4.83 32.63 -4.93
CA ALA A 30 -5.98 32.07 -5.62
C ALA A 30 -5.92 30.53 -5.74
N VAL A 31 -4.72 29.96 -5.92
CA VAL A 31 -4.51 28.50 -5.93
C VAL A 31 -4.56 27.91 -4.51
N SER A 32 -4.13 28.68 -3.49
CA SER A 32 -4.20 28.26 -2.09
C SER A 32 -5.60 28.42 -1.48
N GLY A 33 -6.34 29.47 -1.86
CA GLY A 33 -7.69 29.78 -1.38
C GLY A 33 -8.80 28.86 -1.87
N ALA A 34 -8.59 28.12 -2.97
CA ALA A 34 -9.55 27.14 -3.47
C ALA A 34 -9.59 25.82 -2.66
N SER A 35 -8.69 25.63 -1.68
CA SER A 35 -8.61 24.40 -0.88
C SER A 35 -8.90 24.59 0.62
N SER A 36 -9.16 25.81 1.08
CA SER A 36 -9.37 26.14 2.51
C SER A 36 -10.80 26.56 2.87
N GLY A 37 -11.80 26.17 2.06
CA GLY A 37 -13.22 26.37 2.34
C GLY A 37 -13.76 25.38 3.39
N GLY A 38 -13.94 25.87 4.62
CA GLY A 38 -14.50 25.23 5.82
C GLY A 38 -15.34 23.95 5.68
N GLN A 39 -14.85 22.85 6.26
CA GLN A 39 -15.62 21.63 6.55
C GLN A 39 -15.33 21.04 7.95
N GLY A 40 -14.99 21.87 8.93
CA GLY A 40 -14.68 21.42 10.30
C GLY A 40 -15.84 20.71 11.02
N GLY A 41 -17.10 21.08 10.73
CA GLY A 41 -18.27 20.51 11.43
C GLY A 41 -18.91 19.28 10.77
N LYS A 42 -18.74 19.05 9.46
CA LYS A 42 -19.43 17.95 8.74
C LYS A 42 -18.68 16.62 8.80
N SER A 43 -17.37 16.63 9.04
CA SER A 43 -16.56 15.42 8.92
C SER A 43 -16.74 14.42 10.05
N ILE A 44 -17.04 14.86 11.28
CA ILE A 44 -17.25 13.95 12.40
C ILE A 44 -18.54 13.13 12.18
N SER A 45 -19.58 13.76 11.62
CA SER A 45 -20.83 13.07 11.27
C SER A 45 -20.61 11.96 10.23
N ARG A 46 -19.82 12.22 9.18
CA ARG A 46 -19.53 11.24 8.13
C ARG A 46 -18.70 10.06 8.64
N LEU A 47 -17.71 10.33 9.50
CA LEU A 47 -16.90 9.29 10.13
C LEU A 47 -17.76 8.39 11.03
N ALA A 48 -18.58 8.99 11.90
CA ALA A 48 -19.46 8.24 12.79
C ALA A 48 -20.46 7.38 12.01
N VAL A 49 -21.09 7.94 10.97
CA VAL A 49 -22.01 7.20 10.10
C VAL A 49 -21.30 6.05 9.39
N ALA A 50 -20.11 6.27 8.84
CA ALA A 50 -19.33 5.21 8.19
C ALA A 50 -18.92 4.10 9.18
N LEU A 51 -18.57 4.45 10.42
CA LEU A 51 -18.29 3.47 11.47
C LEU A 51 -19.54 2.67 11.85
N ILE A 52 -20.69 3.31 12.00
CA ILE A 52 -21.95 2.63 12.33
C ILE A 52 -22.34 1.67 11.20
N ILE A 53 -22.30 2.12 9.94
CA ILE A 53 -22.60 1.27 8.78
C ILE A 53 -21.63 0.09 8.71
N GLY A 54 -20.33 0.34 8.84
CA GLY A 54 -19.31 -0.70 8.85
C GLY A 54 -19.52 -1.71 10.00
N GLY A 55 -19.84 -1.22 11.20
CA GLY A 55 -20.10 -2.05 12.38
C GLY A 55 -21.35 -2.92 12.22
N VAL A 56 -22.46 -2.33 11.76
CA VAL A 56 -23.72 -3.06 11.48
C VAL A 56 -23.48 -4.12 10.41
N LEU A 57 -22.82 -3.75 9.30
CA LEU A 57 -22.50 -4.68 8.23
C LEU A 57 -21.61 -5.84 8.72
N LEU A 58 -20.62 -5.55 9.57
CA LEU A 58 -19.76 -6.57 10.14
C LEU A 58 -20.53 -7.54 11.03
N VAL A 59 -21.43 -7.04 11.90
CA VAL A 59 -22.29 -7.89 12.74
C VAL A 59 -23.19 -8.78 11.89
N LEU A 60 -23.79 -8.24 10.83
CA LEU A 60 -24.62 -9.00 9.90
C LEU A 60 -23.81 -10.09 9.17
N LEU A 61 -22.59 -9.79 8.72
CA LEU A 61 -21.71 -10.77 8.09
C LEU A 61 -21.23 -11.83 9.08
N CYS A 62 -20.97 -11.49 10.34
CA CYS A 62 -20.68 -12.46 11.39
C CYS A 62 -21.86 -13.43 11.57
N ALA A 63 -23.09 -12.90 11.72
CA ALA A 63 -24.30 -13.72 11.82
C ALA A 63 -24.46 -14.65 10.60
N LEU A 64 -24.23 -14.12 9.39
CA LEU A 64 -24.30 -14.90 8.15
C LEU A 64 -23.19 -15.97 8.06
N SER A 65 -21.99 -15.69 8.55
CA SER A 65 -20.89 -16.67 8.59
C SER A 65 -21.21 -17.87 9.47
N PHE A 66 -22.02 -17.66 10.52
CA PHE A 66 -22.51 -18.72 11.40
C PHE A 66 -23.66 -19.53 10.82
N THR A 67 -24.40 -19.03 9.83
CA THR A 67 -25.51 -19.74 9.17
C THR A 67 -25.05 -20.47 7.91
N VAL A 68 -24.12 -19.87 7.16
CA VAL A 68 -23.62 -20.37 5.87
C VAL A 68 -22.44 -21.35 6.03
N GLY A 69 -22.61 -22.57 5.51
CA GLY A 69 -21.57 -23.60 5.43
C GLY A 69 -22.11 -24.88 4.77
N SER A 70 -21.37 -25.99 4.90
CA SER A 70 -21.74 -27.30 4.34
C SER A 70 -23.11 -27.85 4.76
N ARG A 71 -23.65 -27.35 5.88
CA ARG A 71 -25.07 -27.49 6.25
C ARG A 71 -25.65 -26.10 6.51
N LEU A 72 -26.76 -25.78 5.86
CA LEU A 72 -27.49 -24.56 6.15
C LEU A 72 -28.18 -24.72 7.50
N PHE A 73 -27.93 -23.79 8.41
CA PHE A 73 -28.67 -23.68 9.67
C PHE A 73 -29.55 -22.44 9.60
N THR A 74 -30.75 -22.56 10.16
CA THR A 74 -31.60 -21.42 10.44
C THR A 74 -30.98 -20.56 11.55
N LEU A 75 -31.23 -19.24 11.52
CA LEU A 75 -30.62 -18.27 12.43
C LEU A 75 -30.84 -18.60 13.91
N ASP A 76 -32.02 -19.09 14.26
CA ASP A 76 -32.39 -19.57 15.59
C ASP A 76 -31.47 -20.70 16.07
N ARG A 77 -31.21 -21.71 15.23
CA ARG A 77 -30.32 -22.83 15.57
C ARG A 77 -28.85 -22.44 15.63
N SER A 78 -28.43 -21.48 14.80
CA SER A 78 -27.08 -20.92 14.87
C SER A 78 -26.85 -20.13 16.16
N ILE A 79 -27.84 -19.36 16.61
CA ILE A 79 -27.77 -18.61 17.87
C ILE A 79 -27.80 -19.57 19.06
N ASP A 80 -28.71 -20.55 19.04
CA ASP A 80 -28.84 -21.54 20.12
C ASP A 80 -27.57 -22.39 20.28
N GLY A 81 -27.01 -22.88 19.16
CA GLY A 81 -25.74 -23.62 19.17
C GLY A 81 -24.54 -22.77 19.58
N PHE A 82 -24.58 -21.45 19.41
CA PHE A 82 -23.54 -20.55 19.90
C PHE A 82 -23.67 -20.28 21.41
N LEU A 83 -24.89 -20.00 21.89
CA LEU A 83 -25.17 -19.67 23.29
C LEU A 83 -25.09 -20.87 24.23
N HIS A 84 -25.33 -22.08 23.73
CA HIS A 84 -25.29 -23.32 24.52
C HIS A 84 -24.16 -24.26 24.03
N PRO A 85 -22.87 -23.90 24.28
CA PRO A 85 -21.73 -24.74 23.90
C PRO A 85 -21.80 -26.15 24.52
N GLU A 86 -22.34 -26.25 25.74
CA GLU A 86 -22.47 -27.48 26.53
C GLU A 86 -23.54 -28.46 26.02
N ALA A 87 -24.46 -28.01 25.15
CA ALA A 87 -25.63 -28.80 24.74
C ALA A 87 -25.28 -30.07 23.93
N ASN A 88 -24.00 -30.26 23.57
CA ASN A 88 -23.45 -31.44 22.87
C ASN A 88 -24.14 -31.73 21.51
N THR A 89 -24.91 -30.77 20.98
CA THR A 89 -25.60 -30.84 19.69
C THR A 89 -24.61 -30.78 18.52
N ILE A 90 -25.05 -31.25 17.35
CA ILE A 90 -24.23 -31.21 16.12
C ILE A 90 -23.97 -29.75 15.73
N GLU A 91 -24.96 -28.89 15.90
CA GLU A 91 -24.94 -27.46 15.65
C GLU A 91 -23.88 -26.76 16.52
N SER A 92 -23.92 -26.96 17.84
CA SER A 92 -22.96 -26.40 18.78
C SER A 92 -21.52 -26.82 18.46
N LYS A 93 -21.30 -28.13 18.24
CA LYS A 93 -19.98 -28.65 17.88
C LYS A 93 -19.45 -28.05 16.58
N LEU A 94 -20.28 -27.96 15.54
CA LEU A 94 -19.83 -27.42 14.25
C LEU A 94 -19.54 -25.92 14.34
N ILE A 95 -20.35 -25.18 15.10
CA ILE A 95 -20.16 -23.74 15.31
C ILE A 95 -18.85 -23.50 16.04
N TRP A 96 -18.63 -24.12 17.20
CA TRP A 96 -17.45 -23.87 18.02
C TRP A 96 -16.16 -24.48 17.47
N ALA A 97 -16.23 -25.64 16.79
CA ALA A 97 -15.04 -26.31 16.27
C ALA A 97 -14.61 -25.82 14.89
N LYS A 98 -15.52 -25.26 14.07
CA LYS A 98 -15.22 -24.88 12.67
C LYS A 98 -15.62 -23.46 12.31
N ARG A 99 -16.84 -23.01 12.63
CA ARG A 99 -17.34 -21.70 12.16
C ARG A 99 -16.76 -20.54 12.96
N ALA A 100 -16.83 -20.58 14.28
CA ALA A 100 -16.36 -19.52 15.16
C ALA A 100 -14.85 -19.24 15.01
N PRO A 101 -13.96 -20.26 14.98
CA PRO A 101 -12.53 -20.04 14.71
C PRO A 101 -12.28 -19.39 13.34
N ARG A 102 -13.03 -19.82 12.31
CA ARG A 102 -12.88 -19.31 10.95
C ARG A 102 -13.35 -17.87 10.83
N THR A 103 -14.48 -17.52 11.44
CA THR A 103 -14.96 -16.13 11.51
C THR A 103 -13.96 -15.28 12.29
N ALA A 104 -13.47 -15.74 13.45
CA ALA A 104 -12.46 -15.01 14.22
C ALA A 104 -11.16 -14.78 13.43
N ALA A 105 -10.70 -15.79 12.67
CA ALA A 105 -9.56 -15.65 11.77
C ALA A 105 -9.82 -14.61 10.68
N ALA A 106 -11.00 -14.63 10.03
CA ALA A 106 -11.37 -13.64 9.02
C ALA A 106 -11.35 -12.20 9.56
N LEU A 107 -11.87 -12.00 10.78
CA LEU A 107 -11.85 -10.71 11.46
C LEU A 107 -10.42 -10.25 11.73
N LEU A 108 -9.60 -11.11 12.35
CA LEU A 108 -8.22 -10.80 12.71
C LEU A 108 -7.38 -10.45 11.47
N VAL A 109 -7.44 -11.31 10.45
CA VAL A 109 -6.68 -11.20 9.21
C VAL A 109 -7.13 -9.98 8.40
N GLY A 110 -8.43 -9.76 8.25
CA GLY A 110 -8.97 -8.62 7.54
C GLY A 110 -8.57 -7.29 8.17
N ALA A 111 -8.63 -7.19 9.50
CA ALA A 111 -8.19 -6.02 10.25
C ALA A 111 -6.68 -5.78 10.04
N ALA A 112 -5.87 -6.83 10.21
CA ALA A 112 -4.43 -6.73 10.11
C ALA A 112 -3.97 -6.30 8.70
N LEU A 113 -4.49 -6.93 7.64
CA LEU A 113 -4.14 -6.62 6.25
C LEU A 113 -4.62 -5.24 5.81
N ALA A 114 -5.81 -4.81 6.25
CA ALA A 114 -6.30 -3.48 5.90
C ALA A 114 -5.49 -2.37 6.57
N VAL A 115 -5.17 -2.51 7.87
CA VAL A 115 -4.37 -1.52 8.61
C VAL A 115 -2.93 -1.49 8.11
N SER A 116 -2.31 -2.64 7.85
CA SER A 116 -0.97 -2.68 7.25
C SER A 116 -0.93 -2.05 5.86
N GLY A 117 -2.01 -2.18 5.08
CA GLY A 117 -2.22 -1.46 3.83
C GLY A 117 -2.22 0.06 4.00
N VAL A 118 -2.93 0.59 5.00
CA VAL A 118 -2.91 2.02 5.32
C VAL A 118 -1.49 2.49 5.63
N LEU A 119 -0.77 1.75 6.50
CA LEU A 119 0.59 2.06 6.89
C LEU A 119 1.55 2.01 5.69
N MET A 120 1.44 0.98 4.87
CA MET A 120 2.26 0.82 3.67
C MET A 120 2.06 1.98 2.70
N GLN A 121 0.81 2.36 2.43
CA GLN A 121 0.50 3.49 1.55
C GLN A 121 0.98 4.83 2.14
N ALA A 122 0.93 4.99 3.46
CA ALA A 122 1.43 6.19 4.15
C ALA A 122 2.97 6.27 4.10
N LEU A 123 3.66 5.17 4.43
CA LEU A 123 5.11 5.05 4.41
C LEU A 123 5.68 5.29 3.01
N SER A 124 5.05 4.69 2.00
CA SER A 124 5.50 4.78 0.62
C SER A 124 5.04 6.04 -0.12
N ARG A 125 4.16 6.84 0.50
CA ARG A 125 3.46 7.96 -0.16
C ARG A 125 2.83 7.55 -1.50
N ASN A 126 2.43 6.28 -1.60
CA ASN A 126 1.87 5.70 -2.81
C ASN A 126 0.55 4.98 -2.49
N PRO A 127 -0.60 5.46 -2.98
CA PRO A 127 -1.90 4.84 -2.71
C PRO A 127 -2.06 3.44 -3.34
N LEU A 128 -1.14 3.03 -4.22
CA LEU A 128 -1.11 1.71 -4.83
C LEU A 128 -0.20 0.72 -4.09
N ALA A 129 0.50 1.16 -3.05
CA ALA A 129 1.38 0.27 -2.32
C ALA A 129 0.58 -0.77 -1.52
N GLU A 130 1.08 -1.99 -1.56
CA GLU A 130 0.48 -3.18 -0.94
C GLU A 130 1.56 -3.82 -0.05
N PRO A 131 1.20 -4.24 1.18
CA PRO A 131 2.19 -4.69 2.16
C PRO A 131 2.96 -5.96 1.75
N GLY A 132 2.39 -6.81 0.88
CA GLY A 132 3.05 -7.97 0.30
C GLY A 132 4.35 -7.64 -0.46
N LEU A 133 4.56 -6.37 -0.85
CA LEU A 133 5.77 -5.91 -1.53
C LEU A 133 7.04 -5.95 -0.66
N LEU A 134 6.94 -6.01 0.67
CA LEU A 134 8.11 -6.12 1.58
C LEU A 134 8.69 -7.53 1.68
N GLY A 135 8.16 -8.47 0.92
CA GLY A 135 8.56 -9.87 0.96
C GLY A 135 8.22 -10.62 2.24
N VAL A 136 7.32 -10.06 3.04
CA VAL A 136 6.69 -10.72 4.19
C VAL A 136 6.04 -12.05 3.75
N ASN A 137 5.30 -12.03 2.64
CA ASN A 137 4.61 -13.21 2.13
C ASN A 137 5.59 -14.29 1.64
N SER A 138 6.60 -13.89 0.85
CA SER A 138 7.62 -14.82 0.36
C SER A 138 8.51 -15.35 1.48
N GLY A 139 8.78 -14.54 2.50
CA GLY A 139 9.48 -14.96 3.72
C GLY A 139 8.73 -16.02 4.49
N ALA A 140 7.44 -15.80 4.73
CA ALA A 140 6.58 -16.80 5.35
C ALA A 140 6.54 -18.10 4.53
N ALA A 141 6.34 -17.99 3.21
CA ALA A 141 6.27 -19.13 2.30
C ALA A 141 7.57 -19.95 2.33
N ALA A 142 8.71 -19.28 2.14
CA ALA A 142 10.02 -19.93 2.09
C ALA A 142 10.34 -20.62 3.41
N SER A 143 10.07 -19.99 4.56
CA SER A 143 10.34 -20.63 5.86
C SER A 143 9.46 -21.85 6.10
N VAL A 144 8.16 -21.80 5.78
CA VAL A 144 7.29 -22.98 5.90
C VAL A 144 7.74 -24.10 4.97
N VAL A 145 8.06 -23.79 3.72
CA VAL A 145 8.52 -24.78 2.73
C VAL A 145 9.87 -25.39 3.11
N VAL A 146 10.80 -24.60 3.65
CA VAL A 146 12.05 -25.12 4.23
C VAL A 146 11.76 -26.02 5.44
N GLY A 147 10.86 -25.60 6.34
CA GLY A 147 10.45 -26.39 7.50
C GLY A 147 9.88 -27.76 7.13
N VAL A 148 8.94 -27.79 6.18
CA VAL A 148 8.32 -29.01 5.69
C VAL A 148 9.30 -29.85 4.88
N GLY A 149 10.01 -29.21 3.95
CA GLY A 149 10.81 -29.88 2.94
C GLY A 149 12.15 -30.40 3.44
N VAL A 150 12.81 -29.67 4.34
CA VAL A 150 14.15 -30.00 4.86
C VAL A 150 14.05 -30.64 6.25
N PHE A 151 13.25 -30.06 7.15
CA PHE A 151 13.14 -30.51 8.54
C PHE A 151 12.00 -31.49 8.79
N GLY A 152 11.16 -31.77 7.78
CA GLY A 152 10.04 -32.71 7.89
C GLY A 152 8.92 -32.25 8.83
N VAL A 153 8.84 -30.95 9.12
CA VAL A 153 7.89 -30.41 10.10
C VAL A 153 6.48 -30.33 9.50
N SER A 154 5.55 -31.13 10.05
CA SER A 154 4.15 -31.17 9.61
C SER A 154 3.16 -30.53 10.60
N SER A 155 3.60 -30.14 11.79
CA SER A 155 2.73 -29.54 12.80
C SER A 155 2.27 -28.13 12.38
N PRO A 156 0.94 -27.87 12.28
CA PRO A 156 0.42 -26.54 11.94
C PRO A 156 0.86 -25.45 12.92
N PHE A 157 1.05 -25.79 14.19
CA PHE A 157 1.54 -24.86 15.20
C PHE A 157 2.97 -24.43 14.91
N VAL A 158 3.85 -25.38 14.57
CA VAL A 158 5.25 -25.07 14.27
C VAL A 158 5.36 -24.31 12.95
N GLN A 159 4.55 -24.65 11.95
CA GLN A 159 4.48 -23.92 10.68
C GLN A 159 4.05 -22.46 10.87
N LEU A 160 3.14 -22.16 11.80
CA LEU A 160 2.76 -20.79 12.17
C LEU A 160 3.98 -19.98 12.63
N TRP A 161 4.79 -20.56 13.53
CA TRP A 161 6.00 -19.91 14.04
C TRP A 161 7.09 -19.76 12.97
N LEU A 162 7.26 -20.75 12.09
CA LEU A 162 8.15 -20.60 10.94
C LEU A 162 7.69 -19.50 9.98
N ALA A 163 6.39 -19.40 9.71
CA ALA A 163 5.83 -18.35 8.85
C ALA A 163 6.08 -16.95 9.47
N LEU A 164 5.81 -16.80 10.77
CA LEU A 164 6.11 -15.58 11.51
C LEU A 164 7.60 -15.22 11.46
N ALA A 165 8.47 -16.18 11.77
CA ALA A 165 9.92 -15.97 11.76
C ALA A 165 10.42 -15.61 10.34
N GLY A 166 9.99 -16.33 9.31
CA GLY A 166 10.37 -16.07 7.93
C GLY A 166 9.92 -14.72 7.42
N SER A 167 8.68 -14.34 7.73
CA SER A 167 8.14 -13.03 7.39
C SER A 167 8.89 -11.89 8.08
N GLY A 168 9.24 -12.10 9.36
CA GLY A 168 10.05 -11.19 10.16
C GLY A 168 11.46 -11.01 9.59
N LEU A 169 12.12 -12.11 9.28
CA LEU A 169 13.48 -12.10 8.71
C LEU A 169 13.51 -11.45 7.33
N ALA A 170 12.56 -11.78 6.44
CA ALA A 170 12.51 -11.20 5.11
C ALA A 170 12.31 -9.68 5.14
N ALA A 171 11.39 -9.19 5.96
CA ALA A 171 11.15 -7.76 6.05
C ALA A 171 12.25 -7.02 6.84
N ALA A 172 12.89 -7.65 7.83
CA ALA A 172 14.10 -7.12 8.46
C ALA A 172 15.25 -7.00 7.45
N LEU A 173 15.43 -7.99 6.58
CA LEU A 173 16.42 -7.95 5.51
C LEU A 173 16.14 -6.80 4.53
N VAL A 174 14.89 -6.65 4.08
CA VAL A 174 14.49 -5.52 3.21
C VAL A 174 14.74 -4.18 3.89
N PHE A 175 14.44 -4.08 5.19
CA PHE A 175 14.68 -2.87 5.97
C PHE A 175 16.16 -2.53 6.07
N VAL A 176 16.99 -3.48 6.51
CA VAL A 176 18.43 -3.27 6.65
C VAL A 176 19.06 -2.91 5.30
N MET A 177 18.72 -3.62 4.24
CA MET A 177 19.22 -3.30 2.89
C MET A 177 18.70 -1.95 2.36
N GLY A 178 17.51 -1.52 2.80
CA GLY A 178 16.99 -0.18 2.52
C GLY A 178 17.73 0.93 3.29
N LEU A 179 18.32 0.62 4.44
CA LEU A 179 19.15 1.54 5.23
C LEU A 179 20.60 1.63 4.74
N VAL A 180 21.14 0.52 4.20
CA VAL A 180 22.51 0.47 3.65
C VAL A 180 22.59 1.35 2.40
N ASP A 181 23.56 2.26 2.39
CA ASP A 181 23.82 3.29 1.37
C ASP A 181 22.82 4.46 1.28
N SER A 182 22.68 5.24 2.35
CA SER A 182 22.09 6.58 2.32
C SER A 182 22.94 7.57 1.49
N LYS A 183 23.19 7.29 0.21
CA LYS A 183 23.63 8.30 -0.76
C LYS A 183 22.42 9.20 -1.08
N PRO A 184 22.60 10.53 -1.08
CA PRO A 184 21.50 11.51 -1.09
C PRO A 184 20.62 11.54 -2.37
N ASN A 185 20.90 10.71 -3.38
CA ASN A 185 20.34 10.88 -4.73
C ASN A 185 19.27 9.84 -5.15
N LEU A 186 18.91 8.87 -4.31
CA LEU A 186 17.77 7.96 -4.60
C LEU A 186 16.65 8.15 -3.58
N ASP A 187 15.41 8.21 -4.06
CA ASP A 187 14.22 8.15 -3.19
C ASP A 187 14.28 6.85 -2.37
N SER A 188 14.43 7.01 -1.06
CA SER A 188 14.54 5.92 -0.08
C SER A 188 13.39 4.92 -0.19
N THR A 189 12.21 5.38 -0.63
CA THR A 189 11.02 4.57 -0.82
C THR A 189 11.13 3.64 -2.03
N ALA A 190 11.56 4.17 -3.18
CA ALA A 190 11.67 3.39 -4.40
C ALA A 190 12.70 2.26 -4.24
N ARG A 191 13.77 2.52 -3.49
CA ARG A 191 14.77 1.51 -3.16
C ARG A 191 14.19 0.39 -2.30
N LEU A 192 13.44 0.74 -1.26
CA LEU A 192 12.84 -0.24 -0.36
C LEU A 192 11.88 -1.18 -1.11
N VAL A 193 11.13 -0.66 -2.07
CA VAL A 193 10.31 -1.47 -2.98
C VAL A 193 11.17 -2.37 -3.88
N LEU A 194 12.22 -1.85 -4.50
CA LEU A 194 13.10 -2.63 -5.39
C LEU A 194 13.83 -3.75 -4.63
N THR A 195 14.31 -3.47 -3.42
CA THR A 195 14.88 -4.46 -2.51
C THR A 195 13.87 -5.54 -2.15
N GLY A 196 12.63 -5.15 -1.84
CA GLY A 196 11.53 -6.10 -1.59
C GLY A 196 11.27 -7.03 -2.78
N VAL A 197 11.27 -6.49 -4.01
CA VAL A 197 11.14 -7.29 -5.25
C VAL A 197 12.30 -8.28 -5.40
N ALA A 198 13.54 -7.85 -5.15
CA ALA A 198 14.71 -8.72 -5.21
C ALA A 198 14.65 -9.86 -4.17
N VAL A 199 14.34 -9.52 -2.92
CA VAL A 199 14.17 -10.50 -1.83
C VAL A 199 13.04 -11.49 -2.16
N ASN A 200 11.92 -11.01 -2.70
CA ASN A 200 10.83 -11.85 -3.19
C ASN A 200 11.29 -12.85 -4.25
N ALA A 201 12.05 -12.40 -5.25
CA ALA A 201 12.55 -13.27 -6.31
C ALA A 201 13.48 -14.36 -5.76
N CYS A 202 14.38 -14.00 -4.85
CA CYS A 202 15.30 -14.96 -4.21
C CYS A 202 14.53 -16.01 -3.37
N LEU A 203 13.64 -15.56 -2.50
CA LEU A 203 12.85 -16.45 -1.64
C LEU A 203 11.88 -17.32 -2.44
N GLY A 204 11.29 -16.76 -3.49
CA GLY A 204 10.44 -17.49 -4.43
C GLY A 204 11.22 -18.59 -5.17
N THR A 205 12.47 -18.32 -5.56
CA THR A 205 13.35 -19.31 -6.19
C THR A 205 13.69 -20.45 -5.24
N ILE A 206 14.02 -20.16 -3.97
CA ILE A 206 14.26 -21.18 -2.93
C ILE A 206 13.02 -22.06 -2.76
N THR A 207 11.85 -21.44 -2.64
CA THR A 207 10.56 -22.13 -2.51
C THR A 207 10.28 -23.04 -3.72
N GLY A 208 10.53 -22.53 -4.92
CA GLY A 208 10.37 -23.27 -6.18
C GLY A 208 11.28 -24.48 -6.27
N ILE A 209 12.56 -24.34 -5.93
CA ILE A 209 13.53 -25.46 -5.94
C ILE A 209 13.06 -26.56 -4.99
N ILE A 210 12.70 -26.23 -3.74
CA ILE A 210 12.30 -27.25 -2.74
C ILE A 210 11.02 -27.96 -3.18
N THR A 211 10.02 -27.21 -3.63
CA THR A 211 8.73 -27.79 -4.06
C THR A 211 8.87 -28.63 -5.33
N MET A 212 9.86 -28.36 -6.19
CA MET A 212 10.16 -29.19 -7.35
C MET A 212 10.68 -30.59 -6.97
N PHE A 213 11.48 -30.70 -5.90
CA PHE A 213 12.07 -31.98 -5.47
C PHE A 213 11.30 -32.69 -4.35
N ASN A 214 10.32 -32.05 -3.72
CA ASN A 214 9.59 -32.59 -2.58
C ASN A 214 8.07 -32.46 -2.77
N SER A 215 7.41 -33.58 -3.07
CA SER A 215 5.95 -33.64 -3.29
C SER A 215 5.13 -33.23 -2.07
N LYS A 216 5.57 -33.55 -0.85
CA LYS A 216 4.87 -33.13 0.39
C LYS A 216 4.94 -31.62 0.57
N ALA A 217 6.12 -31.02 0.33
CA ALA A 217 6.28 -29.58 0.38
C ALA A 217 5.45 -28.90 -0.72
N PHE A 218 5.38 -29.49 -1.92
CA PHE A 218 4.54 -29.01 -3.02
C PHE A 218 3.05 -29.02 -2.65
N ASP A 219 2.53 -30.14 -2.16
CA ASP A 219 1.11 -30.26 -1.79
C ASP A 219 0.74 -29.27 -0.68
N SER A 220 1.57 -29.18 0.36
CA SER A 220 1.36 -28.19 1.43
C SER A 220 1.43 -26.76 0.91
N HIS A 221 2.38 -26.45 0.02
CA HIS A 221 2.57 -25.11 -0.52
C HIS A 221 1.42 -24.70 -1.46
N ARG A 222 0.90 -25.61 -2.30
CA ARG A 222 -0.14 -25.26 -3.30
C ARG A 222 -1.42 -24.75 -2.64
N PHE A 223 -1.82 -25.31 -1.51
CA PHE A 223 -3.02 -24.87 -0.80
C PHE A 223 -2.74 -23.63 0.05
N TRP A 224 -1.56 -23.58 0.68
CA TRP A 224 -1.20 -22.44 1.52
C TRP A 224 -1.01 -21.15 0.72
N VAL A 225 -0.38 -21.20 -0.47
CA VAL A 225 -0.06 -20.02 -1.30
C VAL A 225 -1.29 -19.30 -1.86
N VAL A 226 -2.44 -19.97 -1.87
CA VAL A 226 -3.70 -19.39 -2.36
C VAL A 226 -4.35 -18.50 -1.30
N GLY A 227 -4.06 -18.74 -0.02
CA GLY A 227 -4.65 -18.03 1.11
C GLY A 227 -6.04 -18.57 1.47
N SER A 228 -6.11 -19.28 2.61
CA SER A 228 -7.28 -20.03 3.06
C SER A 228 -7.65 -19.74 4.52
N LEU A 229 -8.95 -19.69 4.79
CA LEU A 229 -9.50 -19.66 6.15
C LEU A 229 -10.08 -21.02 6.56
N GLU A 230 -9.84 -22.08 5.77
CA GLU A 230 -10.30 -23.42 6.08
C GLU A 230 -9.48 -24.01 7.25
N ASN A 231 -10.16 -24.79 8.10
CA ASN A 231 -9.55 -25.54 9.20
C ASN A 231 -8.71 -24.69 10.17
N ARG A 232 -9.06 -23.42 10.37
CA ARG A 232 -8.44 -22.57 11.41
C ARG A 232 -8.93 -22.98 12.79
N THR A 233 -8.05 -22.90 13.78
CA THR A 233 -8.37 -23.16 15.19
C THR A 233 -8.28 -21.87 16.01
N PHE A 234 -8.99 -21.83 17.15
CA PHE A 234 -8.86 -20.69 18.07
C PHE A 234 -7.43 -20.51 18.57
N GLU A 235 -6.70 -21.61 18.79
CA GLU A 235 -5.30 -21.58 19.21
C GLU A 235 -4.41 -20.82 18.22
N GLN A 236 -4.60 -21.01 16.90
CA GLN A 236 -3.87 -20.25 15.88
C GLN A 236 -4.22 -18.76 15.92
N VAL A 237 -5.52 -18.43 16.07
CA VAL A 237 -5.98 -17.04 16.17
C VAL A 237 -5.42 -16.36 17.42
N LEU A 238 -5.47 -17.04 18.57
CA LEU A 238 -4.94 -16.54 19.84
C LEU A 238 -3.42 -16.39 19.81
N SER A 239 -2.70 -17.29 19.15
CA SER A 239 -1.24 -17.21 18.99
C SER A 239 -0.79 -16.01 18.14
N ALA A 240 -1.61 -15.64 17.16
CA ALA A 240 -1.38 -14.47 16.30
C ALA A 240 -1.80 -13.13 16.95
N LEU A 241 -2.69 -13.18 17.94
CA LEU A 241 -3.29 -12.00 18.57
C LEU A 241 -2.25 -11.03 19.17
N PRO A 242 -1.19 -11.45 19.89
CA PRO A 242 -0.20 -10.52 20.44
C PRO A 242 0.52 -9.70 19.37
N PHE A 243 0.84 -10.32 18.23
CA PHE A 243 1.50 -9.65 17.12
C PHE A 243 0.57 -8.65 16.42
N VAL A 244 -0.70 -9.02 16.23
CA VAL A 244 -1.71 -8.11 15.67
C VAL A 244 -1.95 -6.95 16.63
N ALA A 245 -2.11 -7.21 17.93
CA ALA A 245 -2.29 -6.17 18.95
C ALA A 245 -1.11 -5.20 18.98
N LEU A 246 0.13 -5.70 18.98
CA LEU A 246 1.33 -4.88 18.89
C LEU A 246 1.32 -4.00 17.63
N GLY A 247 1.04 -4.60 16.47
CA GLY A 247 0.98 -3.90 15.21
C GLY A 247 -0.10 -2.81 15.20
N LEU A 248 -1.28 -3.08 15.75
CA LEU A 248 -2.36 -2.11 15.86
C LEU A 248 -2.00 -0.96 16.81
N VAL A 249 -1.46 -1.24 17.99
CA VAL A 249 -1.03 -0.22 18.94
C VAL A 249 -0.01 0.71 18.30
N LEU A 250 1.03 0.15 17.65
CA LEU A 250 2.01 0.95 16.91
C LEU A 250 1.35 1.76 15.79
N SER A 251 0.41 1.17 15.05
CA SER A 251 -0.31 1.85 13.96
C SER A 251 -1.03 3.12 14.44
N PHE A 252 -1.71 3.05 15.59
CA PHE A 252 -2.41 4.21 16.17
C PHE A 252 -1.43 5.26 16.73
N MET A 253 -0.33 4.84 17.34
CA MET A 253 0.71 5.76 17.82
C MET A 253 1.41 6.52 16.66
N LEU A 254 1.51 5.90 15.49
CA LEU A 254 2.19 6.45 14.32
C LEU A 254 1.33 7.42 13.48
N ILE A 255 0.04 7.62 13.80
CA ILE A 255 -0.87 8.50 13.04
C ILE A 255 -0.30 9.92 12.88
N GLY A 256 0.14 10.55 13.98
CA GLY A 256 0.70 11.90 13.96
C GLY A 256 1.99 12.01 13.15
N PRO A 257 3.02 11.21 13.46
CA PRO A 257 4.27 11.17 12.69
C PRO A 257 4.08 10.87 11.19
N LEU A 258 3.16 9.96 10.84
CA LEU A 258 2.88 9.64 9.42
C LEU A 258 2.16 10.77 8.69
N ARG A 259 1.33 11.59 9.37
CA ARG A 259 0.79 12.82 8.78
C ARG A 259 1.89 13.83 8.47
N ALA A 260 2.87 13.98 9.35
CA ALA A 260 4.02 14.86 9.10
C ALA A 260 4.85 14.35 7.92
N LEU A 261 5.13 13.05 7.85
CA LEU A 261 5.85 12.43 6.71
C LEU A 261 5.13 12.60 5.36
N ALA A 262 3.81 12.72 5.37
CA ALA A 262 3.03 13.00 4.17
C ALA A 262 3.31 14.40 3.57
N LEU A 263 3.82 15.35 4.36
CA LEU A 263 4.24 16.68 3.89
C LEU A 263 5.60 16.66 3.17
N GLY A 264 6.36 15.58 3.31
CA GLY A 264 7.75 15.49 2.88
C GLY A 264 8.69 15.17 4.03
N GLU A 265 9.87 14.65 3.72
CA GLU A 265 10.86 14.27 4.75
C GLU A 265 11.45 15.50 5.43
N ASP A 266 11.83 16.52 4.66
CA ASP A 266 12.42 17.76 5.18
C ASP A 266 11.44 18.52 6.07
N ALA A 267 10.16 18.58 5.66
CA ALA A 267 9.10 19.20 6.44
C ALA A 267 8.84 18.44 7.75
N ALA A 268 8.79 17.11 7.71
CA ALA A 268 8.63 16.28 8.90
C ALA A 268 9.80 16.42 9.88
N ALA A 269 11.03 16.43 9.36
CA ALA A 269 12.23 16.64 10.16
C ALA A 269 12.23 18.04 10.81
N GLY A 270 11.80 19.07 10.08
CA GLY A 270 11.63 20.43 10.62
C GLY A 270 10.55 20.55 11.71
N LEU A 271 9.58 19.64 11.74
CA LEU A 271 8.56 19.51 12.80
C LEU A 271 9.06 18.67 13.99
N GLY A 272 10.32 18.23 14.00
CA GLY A 272 10.92 17.44 15.08
C GLY A 272 10.60 15.94 15.03
N VAL A 273 10.08 15.44 13.89
CA VAL A 273 9.74 14.02 13.76
C VAL A 273 11.00 13.20 13.45
N PRO A 274 11.32 12.15 14.24
CA PRO A 274 12.47 11.29 13.97
C PRO A 274 12.17 10.33 12.81
N VAL A 275 12.37 10.80 11.57
CA VAL A 275 11.99 10.11 10.31
C VAL A 275 12.44 8.64 10.30
N THR A 276 13.70 8.36 10.62
CA THR A 276 14.25 6.99 10.60
C THR A 276 13.56 6.07 11.60
N MET A 277 13.30 6.56 12.82
CA MET A 277 12.63 5.78 13.86
C MET A 277 11.17 5.51 13.49
N VAL A 278 10.48 6.51 12.94
CA VAL A 278 9.09 6.37 12.48
C VAL A 278 8.98 5.37 11.33
N ARG A 279 9.93 5.39 10.38
CA ARG A 279 10.01 4.38 9.31
C ARG A 279 10.21 2.98 9.88
N GLY A 280 11.19 2.80 10.76
CA GLY A 280 11.44 1.52 11.41
C GLY A 280 10.22 0.99 12.17
N ALA A 281 9.60 1.84 12.99
CA ALA A 281 8.39 1.48 13.73
C ALA A 281 7.21 1.13 12.81
N THR A 282 7.04 1.87 11.71
CA THR A 282 5.99 1.58 10.71
C THR A 282 6.22 0.23 10.05
N ILE A 283 7.46 -0.09 9.70
CA ILE A 283 7.83 -1.38 9.10
C ILE A 283 7.60 -2.51 10.10
N ILE A 284 8.01 -2.35 11.35
CA ILE A 284 7.73 -3.33 12.42
C ILE A 284 6.22 -3.56 12.58
N ALA A 285 5.41 -2.49 12.55
CA ALA A 285 3.95 -2.62 12.61
C ALA A 285 3.38 -3.38 11.40
N ILE A 286 3.81 -3.05 10.18
CA ILE A 286 3.41 -3.76 8.95
C ILE A 286 3.81 -5.23 9.03
N MET A 287 5.03 -5.53 9.49
CA MET A 287 5.55 -6.89 9.67
C MET A 287 4.73 -7.69 10.68
N ALA A 288 4.45 -7.11 11.84
CA ALA A 288 3.68 -7.77 12.88
C ALA A 288 2.25 -8.08 12.39
N LEU A 289 1.60 -7.14 11.72
CA LEU A 289 0.25 -7.32 11.16
C LEU A 289 0.21 -8.33 10.00
N CYS A 290 1.06 -8.14 8.99
CA CYS A 290 1.05 -8.99 7.80
C CYS A 290 1.62 -10.38 8.07
N GLY A 291 2.70 -10.46 8.85
CA GLY A 291 3.28 -11.73 9.26
C GLY A 291 2.26 -12.58 10.02
N ALA A 292 1.55 -11.97 10.99
CA ALA A 292 0.49 -12.67 11.72
C ALA A 292 -0.68 -13.08 10.83
N ALA A 293 -1.15 -12.18 9.96
CA ALA A 293 -2.21 -12.48 9.00
C ALA A 293 -1.85 -13.64 8.06
N THR A 294 -0.65 -13.57 7.47
CA THR A 294 -0.13 -14.58 6.53
C THR A 294 0.17 -15.91 7.23
N ALA A 295 0.61 -15.88 8.49
CA ALA A 295 0.80 -17.11 9.25
C ALA A 295 -0.54 -17.81 9.52
N VAL A 296 -1.59 -17.06 9.84
CA VAL A 296 -2.93 -17.62 10.11
C VAL A 296 -3.61 -18.11 8.84
N ALA A 297 -3.67 -17.29 7.79
CA ALA A 297 -4.53 -17.51 6.63
C ALA A 297 -3.80 -17.65 5.30
N GLY A 298 -2.46 -17.67 5.30
CA GLY A 298 -1.68 -17.60 4.07
C GLY A 298 -1.72 -16.21 3.43
N PRO A 299 -1.04 -16.03 2.28
CA PRO A 299 -0.94 -14.73 1.64
C PRO A 299 -2.28 -14.36 1.00
N ILE A 300 -2.95 -13.36 1.56
CA ILE A 300 -4.19 -12.80 1.00
C ILE A 300 -3.88 -11.42 0.43
N GLY A 301 -4.05 -11.28 -0.88
CA GLY A 301 -3.79 -10.05 -1.62
C GLY A 301 -4.98 -9.08 -1.63
N PHE A 302 -4.74 -7.88 -2.16
CA PHE A 302 -5.72 -6.83 -2.44
C PHE A 302 -6.46 -6.21 -1.24
N VAL A 303 -6.58 -6.87 -0.09
CA VAL A 303 -7.27 -6.31 1.09
C VAL A 303 -6.63 -4.99 1.54
N GLY A 304 -5.30 -4.98 1.69
CA GLY A 304 -4.52 -3.79 2.05
C GLY A 304 -4.48 -2.70 0.97
N LEU A 305 -4.93 -2.99 -0.25
CA LEU A 305 -5.02 -2.02 -1.34
C LEU A 305 -6.43 -1.44 -1.46
N VAL A 306 -7.43 -2.32 -1.55
CA VAL A 306 -8.84 -1.99 -1.81
C VAL A 306 -9.46 -1.27 -0.63
N VAL A 307 -9.26 -1.77 0.59
CA VAL A 307 -9.96 -1.24 1.77
C VAL A 307 -9.56 0.20 2.06
N PRO A 308 -8.26 0.56 2.15
CA PRO A 308 -7.88 1.96 2.37
C PRO A 308 -8.36 2.87 1.24
N HIS A 309 -8.41 2.37 0.00
CA HIS A 309 -8.88 3.16 -1.13
C HIS A 309 -10.37 3.49 -1.01
N VAL A 310 -11.22 2.48 -0.77
CA VAL A 310 -12.67 2.66 -0.58
C VAL A 310 -12.96 3.58 0.61
N VAL A 311 -12.26 3.37 1.73
CA VAL A 311 -12.40 4.22 2.92
C VAL A 311 -12.03 5.68 2.62
N ARG A 312 -10.96 5.92 1.85
CA ARG A 312 -10.58 7.29 1.45
C ARG A 312 -11.64 7.99 0.61
N LEU A 313 -12.39 7.26 -0.21
CA LEU A 313 -13.52 7.80 -0.98
C LEU A 313 -14.69 8.23 -0.06
N LEU A 314 -14.84 7.60 1.10
CA LEU A 314 -15.92 7.90 2.06
C LEU A 314 -15.59 9.08 2.98
N VAL A 315 -14.36 9.15 3.52
CA VAL A 315 -14.00 10.11 4.58
C VAL A 315 -12.84 11.06 4.26
N GLY A 316 -12.27 10.94 3.06
CA GLY A 316 -11.09 11.70 2.62
C GLY A 316 -9.76 10.99 2.92
N SER A 317 -8.66 11.66 2.62
CA SER A 317 -7.30 11.09 2.65
C SER A 317 -6.63 11.06 4.03
N ASP A 318 -7.26 11.66 5.06
CA ASP A 318 -6.67 11.80 6.39
C ASP A 318 -6.51 10.45 7.11
N ILE A 319 -5.26 10.06 7.40
CA ILE A 319 -4.90 8.78 8.01
C ILE A 319 -5.61 8.54 9.34
N ALA A 320 -5.88 9.57 10.17
CA ALA A 320 -6.57 9.35 11.44
C ALA A 320 -8.03 8.93 11.29
N ARG A 321 -8.64 9.18 10.11
CA ARG A 321 -9.99 8.73 9.78
C ARG A 321 -9.94 7.41 9.03
N VAL A 322 -8.98 7.26 8.12
CA VAL A 322 -8.83 6.07 7.29
C VAL A 322 -8.45 4.85 8.13
N LEU A 323 -7.54 4.99 9.09
CA LEU A 323 -7.02 3.88 9.89
C LEU A 323 -8.09 3.15 10.72
N PRO A 324 -8.92 3.83 11.56
CA PRO A 324 -9.98 3.16 12.32
C PRO A 324 -11.08 2.58 11.43
N LEU A 325 -11.38 3.21 10.28
CA LEU A 325 -12.34 2.66 9.34
C LEU A 325 -11.78 1.41 8.62
N SER A 326 -10.52 1.42 8.22
CA SER A 326 -9.86 0.25 7.63
C SER A 326 -9.84 -0.93 8.60
N LEU A 327 -9.71 -0.68 9.91
CA LEU A 327 -9.81 -1.71 10.94
C LEU A 327 -11.17 -2.45 10.91
N VAL A 328 -12.25 -1.76 10.54
CA VAL A 328 -13.62 -2.32 10.48
C VAL A 328 -13.93 -2.88 9.09
N TYR A 329 -13.59 -2.15 8.03
CA TYR A 329 -13.90 -2.54 6.65
C TYR A 329 -12.98 -3.64 6.09
N GLY A 330 -11.80 -3.85 6.68
CA GLY A 330 -10.93 -4.99 6.39
C GLY A 330 -11.59 -6.33 6.67
N PRO A 331 -12.05 -6.56 7.92
CA PRO A 331 -12.86 -7.71 8.30
C PRO A 331 -14.10 -7.89 7.42
N VAL A 332 -14.81 -6.81 7.11
CA VAL A 332 -16.00 -6.85 6.22
C VAL A 332 -15.64 -7.46 4.87
N LEU A 333 -14.58 -6.98 4.22
CA LEU A 333 -14.17 -7.49 2.90
C LEU A 333 -13.77 -8.96 2.97
N VAL A 334 -12.90 -9.34 3.92
CA VAL A 334 -12.41 -10.71 4.04
C VAL A 334 -13.54 -11.69 4.38
N LEU A 335 -14.41 -11.32 5.33
CA LEU A 335 -15.52 -12.16 5.72
C LEU A 335 -16.57 -12.29 4.62
N ALA A 336 -16.86 -11.21 3.89
CA ALA A 336 -17.73 -11.28 2.72
C ALA A 336 -17.13 -12.18 1.62
N SER A 337 -15.83 -12.07 1.35
CA SER A 337 -15.13 -12.93 0.39
C SER A 337 -15.15 -14.41 0.82
N ASP A 338 -14.96 -14.70 2.11
CA ASP A 338 -15.03 -16.06 2.64
C ASP A 338 -16.44 -16.64 2.49
N ILE A 339 -17.49 -15.88 2.85
CA ILE A 339 -18.89 -16.33 2.69
C ILE A 339 -19.22 -16.56 1.22
N LEU A 340 -18.83 -15.65 0.32
CA LEU A 340 -19.01 -15.83 -1.12
C LEU A 340 -18.30 -17.09 -1.63
N GLY A 341 -17.08 -17.35 -1.16
CA GLY A 341 -16.32 -18.55 -1.53
C GLY A 341 -17.02 -19.84 -1.12
N ARG A 342 -17.69 -19.86 0.03
CA ARG A 342 -18.50 -21.00 0.50
C ARG A 342 -19.78 -21.23 -0.30
N VAL A 343 -20.37 -20.16 -0.87
CA VAL A 343 -21.66 -20.23 -1.58
C VAL A 343 -21.47 -20.55 -3.06
N LEU A 344 -20.42 -20.04 -3.70
CA LEU A 344 -20.27 -20.11 -5.15
C LEU A 344 -20.04 -21.52 -5.71
N VAL A 345 -19.42 -22.45 -4.96
CA VAL A 345 -18.97 -23.75 -5.49
C VAL A 345 -19.38 -24.93 -4.60
N MET A 346 -20.52 -24.82 -3.92
CA MET A 346 -21.05 -25.91 -3.07
C MET A 346 -21.10 -27.26 -3.83
N PRO A 347 -20.67 -28.40 -3.23
CA PRO A 347 -20.25 -28.60 -1.83
C PRO A 347 -18.76 -28.31 -1.56
N SER A 348 -17.98 -27.94 -2.57
CA SER A 348 -16.62 -27.44 -2.40
C SER A 348 -16.63 -25.97 -1.99
N GLU A 349 -15.50 -25.44 -1.55
CA GLU A 349 -15.37 -24.03 -1.16
C GLU A 349 -14.23 -23.39 -1.95
N LEU A 350 -14.42 -22.15 -2.38
CA LEU A 350 -13.33 -21.35 -2.92
C LEU A 350 -12.55 -20.67 -1.81
N GLU A 351 -11.24 -20.65 -1.98
CA GLU A 351 -10.34 -19.99 -1.07
C GLU A 351 -10.52 -18.48 -1.08
N VAL A 352 -10.44 -17.86 0.10
CA VAL A 352 -10.69 -16.43 0.29
C VAL A 352 -9.73 -15.57 -0.53
N GLY A 353 -8.48 -16.02 -0.72
CA GLY A 353 -7.50 -15.29 -1.53
C GLY A 353 -7.89 -15.21 -3.01
N ILE A 354 -8.57 -16.23 -3.54
CA ILE A 354 -9.10 -16.21 -4.92
C ILE A 354 -10.21 -15.16 -5.02
N VAL A 355 -11.19 -15.21 -4.11
CA VAL A 355 -12.35 -14.31 -4.15
C VAL A 355 -11.92 -12.85 -3.96
N THR A 356 -11.02 -12.59 -3.01
CA THR A 356 -10.47 -11.23 -2.80
C THR A 356 -9.68 -10.72 -4.01
N ALA A 357 -8.95 -11.58 -4.73
CA ALA A 357 -8.28 -11.20 -5.97
C ALA A 357 -9.28 -10.84 -7.09
N PHE A 358 -10.36 -11.62 -7.25
CA PHE A 358 -11.42 -11.31 -8.21
C PHE A 358 -12.14 -10.00 -7.92
N ILE A 359 -12.29 -9.64 -6.65
CA ILE A 359 -12.86 -8.33 -6.25
C ILE A 359 -11.83 -7.22 -6.43
N GLY A 360 -10.57 -7.46 -6.05
CA GLY A 360 -9.54 -6.45 -5.99
C GLY A 360 -8.94 -6.06 -7.34
N ALA A 361 -8.81 -7.01 -8.28
CA ALA A 361 -8.23 -6.73 -9.59
C ALA A 361 -9.05 -5.72 -10.41
N PRO A 362 -10.39 -5.82 -10.50
CA PRO A 362 -11.22 -4.78 -11.12
C PRO A 362 -11.10 -3.42 -10.44
N VAL A 363 -11.06 -3.37 -9.10
CA VAL A 363 -10.90 -2.12 -8.35
C VAL A 363 -9.56 -1.45 -8.70
N LEU A 364 -8.47 -2.23 -8.72
CA LEU A 364 -7.15 -1.74 -9.12
C LEU A 364 -7.16 -1.23 -10.56
N MET A 365 -7.79 -1.97 -11.48
CA MET A 365 -7.91 -1.57 -12.89
C MET A 365 -8.62 -0.21 -13.01
N VAL A 366 -9.76 -0.04 -12.35
CA VAL A 366 -10.51 1.23 -12.35
C VAL A 366 -9.66 2.36 -11.77
N LEU A 367 -8.92 2.12 -10.68
CA LEU A 367 -8.06 3.11 -10.05
C LEU A 367 -6.95 3.60 -11.00
N VAL A 368 -6.25 2.67 -11.66
CA VAL A 368 -5.20 2.99 -12.64
C VAL A 368 -5.77 3.75 -13.83
N LEU A 369 -6.94 3.35 -14.34
CA LEU A 369 -7.59 4.03 -15.46
C LEU A 369 -7.94 5.48 -15.12
N ARG A 370 -8.48 5.74 -13.92
CA ARG A 370 -8.81 7.10 -13.47
C ARG A 370 -7.58 7.99 -13.34
N LEU A 371 -6.49 7.48 -12.79
CA LEU A 371 -5.21 8.20 -12.68
C LEU A 371 -4.65 8.58 -14.06
N SER A 372 -4.74 7.66 -15.03
CA SER A 372 -4.28 7.88 -16.41
C SER A 372 -5.09 8.96 -17.13
N THR A 373 -6.42 8.99 -16.96
CA THR A 373 -7.28 10.04 -17.54
C THR A 373 -7.00 11.43 -16.96
N GLY A 374 -6.73 11.54 -15.65
CA GLY A 374 -6.37 12.82 -15.02
C GLY A 374 -5.05 13.38 -15.54
N ALA A 375 -4.03 12.52 -15.69
CA ALA A 375 -2.73 12.90 -16.24
C ALA A 375 -2.83 13.35 -17.71
N ARG A 376 -3.66 12.68 -18.52
CA ARG A 376 -3.92 13.07 -19.92
C ARG A 376 -4.66 14.41 -20.01
N GLY A 377 -5.64 14.64 -19.14
CA GLY A 377 -6.38 15.92 -19.06
C GLY A 377 -5.46 17.10 -18.69
N ALA A 378 -4.61 16.93 -17.67
CA ALA A 378 -3.64 17.94 -17.26
C ALA A 378 -2.60 18.26 -18.35
N LYS A 379 -2.13 17.23 -19.08
CA LYS A 379 -1.21 17.41 -20.22
C LYS A 379 -1.88 18.18 -21.35
N LYS A 380 -3.14 17.86 -21.69
CA LYS A 380 -3.92 18.57 -22.72
C LYS A 380 -4.18 20.03 -22.36
N GLY A 381 -4.50 20.32 -21.09
CA GLY A 381 -4.68 21.69 -20.60
C GLY A 381 -3.39 22.54 -20.67
N ARG A 382 -2.24 21.98 -20.28
CA ARG A 382 -0.94 22.68 -20.41
C ARG A 382 -0.54 22.93 -21.87
N MET A 383 -0.87 22.00 -22.76
CA MET A 383 -0.58 22.15 -24.19
C MET A 383 -1.49 23.20 -24.85
N GLY A 384 -2.77 23.24 -24.47
CA GLY A 384 -3.71 24.28 -24.90
C GLY A 384 -3.32 25.69 -24.42
N SER A 385 -2.97 25.83 -23.13
CA SER A 385 -2.51 27.11 -22.59
C SER A 385 -1.20 27.59 -23.23
N LYS A 386 -0.26 26.67 -23.54
CA LYS A 386 0.96 27.02 -24.29
C LYS A 386 0.66 27.44 -25.74
N ALA A 387 -0.30 26.80 -26.41
CA ALA A 387 -0.70 27.16 -27.76
C ALA A 387 -1.36 28.56 -27.79
N GLN A 388 -2.25 28.85 -26.84
CA GLN A 388 -2.84 30.18 -26.67
C GLN A 388 -1.81 31.27 -26.37
N ALA A 389 -0.83 31.00 -25.49
CA ALA A 389 0.25 31.94 -25.22
C ALA A 389 1.14 32.21 -26.44
N HIS A 390 1.26 31.24 -27.35
CA HIS A 390 2.04 31.38 -28.59
C HIS A 390 1.28 32.17 -29.67
N ASP A 391 -0.05 32.07 -29.69
CA ASP A 391 -0.94 32.87 -30.56
C ASP A 391 -1.03 34.33 -30.07
N GLU A 392 -1.11 34.53 -28.75
CA GLU A 392 -1.12 35.87 -28.13
C GLU A 392 0.24 36.60 -28.25
N SER A 393 1.35 35.86 -28.32
CA SER A 393 2.68 36.47 -28.50
C SER A 393 2.92 37.04 -29.90
N GLY A 394 2.02 36.78 -30.87
CA GLY A 394 2.15 37.22 -32.25
C GLY A 394 3.40 36.63 -32.96
N PRO A 395 3.49 36.73 -34.30
CA PRO A 395 4.70 36.31 -35.00
C PRO A 395 5.87 37.16 -34.51
N ALA A 396 6.96 36.50 -34.12
CA ALA A 396 8.19 37.16 -33.68
C ALA A 396 8.53 38.28 -34.66
N HIS A 397 8.68 39.51 -34.16
CA HIS A 397 9.13 40.65 -34.94
C HIS A 397 10.32 40.23 -35.78
N VAL A 398 10.13 40.19 -37.10
CA VAL A 398 11.22 40.07 -38.07
C VAL A 398 12.05 41.35 -37.88
N SER A 399 13.11 41.26 -37.10
CA SER A 399 14.12 42.30 -37.04
C SER A 399 14.80 42.34 -38.40
N GLU A 400 14.46 43.33 -39.21
CA GLU A 400 15.22 43.72 -40.39
C GLU A 400 16.66 44.02 -39.96
N HIS A 401 17.57 43.07 -40.19
CA HIS A 401 19.00 43.32 -40.19
C HIS A 401 19.50 43.15 -41.62
N GLY A 402 20.07 44.25 -42.13
CA GLY A 402 20.50 44.45 -43.50
C GLY A 402 21.61 43.51 -43.98
N PRO A 403 21.95 43.57 -45.29
CA PRO A 403 22.73 42.54 -45.95
C PRO A 403 24.19 42.56 -45.49
N HIS A 404 24.61 41.50 -44.80
CA HIS A 404 26.03 41.25 -44.54
C HIS A 404 26.74 40.76 -45.81
N ARG A 405 27.71 41.58 -46.21
CA ARG A 405 28.72 41.44 -47.26
C ARG A 405 29.28 40.01 -47.38
N ALA A 406 29.09 39.40 -48.55
CA ALA A 406 29.71 38.14 -48.95
C ALA A 406 31.25 38.23 -48.97
N GLN A 407 31.93 37.41 -48.18
CA GLN A 407 33.35 37.09 -48.39
C GLN A 407 33.44 35.73 -49.11
N ARG A 408 34.25 35.73 -50.17
CA ARG A 408 34.44 34.62 -51.13
C ARG A 408 35.08 33.39 -50.49
N PRO A 409 34.78 32.17 -50.98
CA PRO A 409 35.48 30.96 -50.57
C PRO A 409 36.83 30.83 -51.29
N VAL A 410 37.87 30.50 -50.53
CA VAL A 410 39.20 30.12 -51.04
C VAL A 410 39.16 28.65 -51.46
N ALA A 411 39.44 28.40 -52.73
CA ALA A 411 39.63 27.07 -53.29
C ALA A 411 41.02 26.52 -52.91
N ARG A 412 41.08 25.24 -52.52
CA ARG A 412 42.24 24.36 -52.77
C ARG A 412 41.75 22.93 -52.95
N GLY A 413 41.91 22.41 -54.16
CA GLY A 413 41.60 21.04 -54.53
C GLY A 413 42.81 20.12 -54.45
N SER A 414 42.47 18.84 -54.27
CA SER A 414 43.10 17.59 -54.74
C SER A 414 44.59 17.33 -54.55
N SER A 415 44.89 16.23 -53.84
CA SER A 415 45.28 14.93 -54.44
C SER A 415 46.25 14.18 -53.51
N GLY A 416 46.07 12.87 -53.40
CA GLY A 416 46.99 11.99 -52.67
C GLY A 416 46.35 10.65 -52.33
N SER A 417 46.59 9.67 -53.20
CA SER A 417 46.12 8.29 -53.11
C SER A 417 46.99 7.43 -52.17
N THR A 418 46.56 6.16 -52.05
CA THR A 418 47.30 4.93 -51.72
C THR A 418 47.63 4.65 -50.25
N GLY A 419 46.88 3.68 -49.70
CA GLY A 419 47.42 2.33 -49.50
C GLY A 419 47.93 1.97 -48.11
N VAL A 420 47.56 0.74 -47.71
CA VAL A 420 48.28 -0.24 -46.87
C VAL A 420 47.40 -0.84 -45.75
N SER A 421 47.20 -2.13 -45.94
CA SER A 421 46.66 -3.21 -45.12
C SER A 421 47.30 -3.37 -43.73
N GLY A 422 46.62 -4.09 -42.84
CA GLY A 422 47.30 -5.01 -41.92
C GLY A 422 46.66 -5.20 -40.55
N LEU A 423 46.02 -6.38 -40.40
CA LEU A 423 45.73 -7.16 -39.19
C LEU A 423 44.66 -6.65 -38.21
#